data_AF-A0A5B7C2J2-F1
#
_entry.id   AF-A0A5B7C2J2-F1
#
_cell.length_a   1.000
_cell.length_b   1.000
_cell.length_c   1.000
_cell.angle_alpha   90.00
_cell.angle_beta   90.00
_cell.angle_gamma   90.00
#
_symmetry.space_group_name_H-M   'P 1'
#
loop_
_entity.id
_entity.type
_entity.pdbx_description
1 polymer ?
#
loop_
_entity_poly.entity_id
_entity_poly.type
_entity_poly.pdbx_seq_one_letter_code
_entity_poly.pdbx_strand_id
1 'polypeptide(L)'
;NQETFTLMVISTALAVVAVPIFVKKLYDPSRKYAGYQKRNILHSKHNSMLHIVTCIHKPDNIAAIINLLDVSGPTRESPVMVHLLHLIELRGRASPVFISHQIQKRSVSDRSYSGDVILAFSQYENHHH
;
A
#
# COMPACT_ATOMS: atom_id res chain seq x y z
N ASN A 1 -18.33 -24.50 -46.35
CA ASN A 1 -17.16 -24.38 -45.45
C ASN A 1 -16.20 -23.26 -45.80
N GLN A 2 -15.87 -23.00 -47.07
CA GLN A 2 -14.99 -21.86 -47.40
C GLN A 2 -15.65 -20.50 -47.08
N GLU A 3 -16.91 -20.29 -47.47
CA GLU A 3 -17.67 -19.07 -47.15
C GLU A 3 -17.72 -18.77 -45.64
N THR A 4 -18.01 -19.79 -44.83
CA THR A 4 -18.09 -19.65 -43.37
C THR A 4 -16.73 -19.39 -42.74
N PHE A 5 -15.67 -20.00 -43.26
CA PHE A 5 -14.30 -19.73 -42.84
C PHE A 5 -13.89 -18.29 -43.16
N THR A 6 -14.20 -17.81 -44.38
CA THR A 6 -13.93 -16.43 -44.80
C THR A 6 -14.66 -15.42 -43.91
N LEU A 7 -15.93 -15.67 -43.57
CA LEU A 7 -16.69 -14.82 -42.65
C LEU A 7 -16.10 -14.81 -41.23
N MET A 8 -15.65 -15.95 -40.71
CA MET A 8 -14.96 -16.00 -39.40
C MET A 8 -13.67 -15.19 -39.40
N VAL A 9 -12.86 -15.30 -40.47
CA VAL A 9 -11.59 -14.54 -40.58
C VAL A 9 -11.86 -13.04 -40.62
N ILE A 10 -12.85 -12.60 -41.43
CA ILE A 10 -13.22 -11.18 -41.54
C ILE A 10 -13.76 -10.65 -40.21
N SER A 11 -14.67 -11.38 -39.56
CA SER A 11 -15.24 -10.97 -38.27
C SER A 11 -14.17 -10.89 -37.15
N THR A 12 -13.22 -11.83 -37.14
CA THR A 12 -12.11 -11.82 -36.18
C THR A 12 -11.17 -10.65 -36.43
N ALA A 13 -10.84 -10.36 -37.69
CA ALA A 13 -10.02 -9.20 -38.05
C ALA A 13 -10.68 -7.88 -37.61
N LEU A 14 -11.99 -7.75 -37.82
CA LEU A 14 -12.77 -6.59 -37.35
C LEU A 14 -12.76 -6.47 -35.83
N ALA A 15 -12.97 -7.58 -35.11
CA ALA A 15 -12.96 -7.59 -33.65
C ALA A 15 -11.58 -7.18 -33.09
N VAL A 16 -10.48 -7.68 -33.67
CA VAL A 16 -9.12 -7.34 -33.26
C VAL A 16 -8.82 -5.84 -33.41
N VAL A 17 -9.40 -5.17 -34.40
CA VAL A 17 -9.26 -3.71 -34.58
C VAL A 17 -10.22 -2.94 -33.66
N ALA A 18 -11.48 -3.37 -33.56
CA ALA A 18 -12.49 -2.65 -32.79
C ALA A 18 -12.26 -2.71 -31.28
N VAL A 19 -11.95 -3.88 -30.72
CA VAL A 19 -11.79 -4.09 -29.28
C VAL A 19 -10.77 -3.13 -28.64
N PRO A 20 -9.52 -2.99 -29.12
CA PRO A 20 -8.57 -2.05 -28.50
C PRO A 20 -8.98 -0.59 -28.64
N ILE A 21 -9.69 -0.20 -29.70
CA ILE A 21 -10.23 1.16 -29.87
C ILE A 21 -11.32 1.42 -28.81
N PHE A 22 -12.25 0.47 -28.63
CA PHE A 22 -13.29 0.57 -27.60
C PHE A 22 -12.71 0.56 -26.19
N VAL A 23 -11.76 -0.34 -25.91
CA VAL A 23 -11.07 -0.41 -24.61
C VAL A 23 -10.35 0.90 -24.34
N LYS A 24 -9.62 1.47 -25.31
CA LYS A 24 -8.92 2.75 -25.11
C LYS A 24 -9.88 3.94 -24.94
N LYS A 25 -11.05 3.90 -25.56
CA LYS A 25 -12.09 4.93 -25.42
C LYS A 25 -12.80 4.86 -24.07
N LEU A 26 -13.06 3.65 -23.57
CA LEU A 26 -13.76 3.42 -22.29
C LEU A 26 -12.80 3.44 -21.09
N TYR A 27 -11.57 2.97 -21.29
CA TYR A 27 -10.51 2.91 -20.30
C TYR A 27 -9.43 3.92 -20.65
N ASP A 28 -9.58 5.11 -20.07
CA ASP A 28 -8.51 6.08 -20.01
C ASP A 28 -7.72 5.86 -18.71
N PRO A 29 -6.56 5.16 -18.75
CA PRO A 29 -5.74 4.97 -17.57
C PRO A 29 -5.25 6.30 -17.00
N SER A 30 -5.09 7.35 -17.83
CA SER A 30 -4.65 8.65 -17.37
C SER A 30 -5.72 9.31 -16.49
N ARG A 31 -7.01 9.14 -16.78
CA ARG A 31 -8.11 9.61 -15.92
C ARG A 31 -8.12 8.97 -14.54
N LYS A 32 -7.75 7.69 -14.43
CA LYS A 32 -7.63 7.01 -13.12
C LYS A 32 -6.61 7.70 -12.21
N TYR A 33 -5.60 8.34 -12.79
CA TYR A 33 -4.53 9.02 -12.06
C TYR A 33 -4.51 10.55 -12.27
N ALA A 34 -5.49 11.12 -12.99
CA ALA A 34 -5.54 12.56 -13.30
C ALA A 34 -5.75 13.42 -12.04
N GLY A 35 -6.29 12.84 -10.97
CA GLY A 35 -6.36 13.45 -9.63
C GLY A 35 -5.21 13.07 -8.70
N TYR A 36 -4.28 12.22 -9.15
CA TYR A 36 -3.13 11.82 -8.34
C TYR A 36 -2.09 12.95 -8.36
N GLN A 37 -2.19 13.84 -7.37
CA GLN A 37 -1.18 14.85 -7.14
C GLN A 37 0.19 14.15 -6.98
N LYS A 38 1.21 14.60 -7.71
CA LYS A 38 2.58 14.08 -7.52
C LYS A 38 3.01 14.39 -6.08
N ARG A 39 2.98 13.38 -5.22
CA ARG A 39 3.41 13.42 -3.82
C ARG A 39 4.80 12.78 -3.69
N ASN A 40 5.75 13.34 -4.44
CA ASN A 40 7.14 12.95 -4.34
C ASN A 40 7.78 13.63 -3.13
N ILE A 41 8.57 12.87 -2.37
CA ILE A 41 9.24 13.34 -1.15
C ILE A 41 10.09 14.58 -1.45
N LEU A 42 10.78 14.60 -2.60
CA LEU A 42 11.61 15.72 -3.07
C LEU A 42 10.84 17.01 -3.40
N HIS A 43 9.54 16.91 -3.68
CA HIS A 43 8.69 18.06 -4.03
C HIS A 43 7.66 18.35 -2.94
N SER A 44 7.77 17.67 -1.80
CA SER A 44 6.97 17.98 -0.61
C SER A 44 7.44 19.31 -0.04
N LYS A 45 6.51 20.08 0.54
CA LYS A 45 6.81 21.39 1.12
C LYS A 45 7.97 21.26 2.13
N HIS A 46 8.93 22.16 2.07
CA HIS A 46 9.99 22.29 3.07
C HIS A 46 9.28 22.45 4.45
N ASN A 47 9.52 21.53 5.38
CA ASN A 47 8.85 21.42 6.70
C ASN A 47 7.45 20.78 6.70
N SER A 48 7.11 19.98 5.68
CA SER A 48 5.93 19.10 5.76
C SER A 48 6.28 17.80 6.50
N MET A 49 5.33 17.33 7.32
CA MET A 49 5.45 16.06 8.00
C MET A 49 5.61 14.92 6.98
N LEU A 50 6.64 14.09 7.15
CA LEU A 50 6.88 12.94 6.28
C LEU A 50 6.01 11.77 6.75
N HIS A 51 5.05 11.35 5.93
CA HIS A 51 4.23 10.17 6.22
C HIS A 51 4.83 8.91 5.62
N ILE A 52 5.21 7.96 6.47
CA ILE A 52 5.75 6.65 6.09
C ILE A 52 4.72 5.58 6.45
N VAL A 53 4.34 4.73 5.49
CA VAL A 53 3.52 3.55 5.74
C VAL A 53 4.43 2.33 5.71
N THR A 54 4.45 1.54 6.78
CA THR A 54 5.31 0.35 6.89
C THR A 54 4.50 -0.91 7.15
N CYS A 55 5.00 -2.02 6.62
CA CYS A 55 4.33 -3.31 6.59
C CYS A 55 5.18 -4.36 7.32
N ILE A 56 4.63 -4.92 8.40
CA ILE A 56 5.31 -5.90 9.24
C ILE A 56 4.67 -7.25 8.98
N HIS A 57 5.48 -8.20 8.53
CA HIS A 57 5.04 -9.58 8.28
C HIS A 57 5.84 -10.60 9.11
N LYS A 58 7.07 -10.24 9.49
CA LYS A 58 7.97 -11.04 10.32
C LYS A 58 8.58 -10.18 11.43
N PRO A 59 8.92 -10.75 12.60
CA PRO A 59 9.49 -9.99 13.72
C PRO A 59 10.77 -9.23 13.33
N ASP A 60 11.59 -9.82 12.46
CA ASP A 60 12.83 -9.21 11.95
C ASP A 60 12.58 -7.87 11.21
N ASN A 61 11.37 -7.66 10.67
CA ASN A 61 11.02 -6.42 9.99
C ASN A 61 10.97 -5.24 10.97
N ILE A 62 10.73 -5.49 12.28
CA ILE A 62 10.64 -4.44 13.29
C ILE A 62 11.98 -3.70 13.39
N ALA A 63 13.09 -4.44 13.57
CA ALA A 63 14.43 -3.86 13.68
C ALA A 63 14.84 -3.12 12.39
N ALA A 64 14.51 -3.69 11.22
CA ALA A 64 14.79 -3.05 9.94
C ALA A 64 14.04 -1.73 9.76
N ILE A 65 12.77 -1.67 10.18
CA ILE A 65 11.96 -0.44 10.11
C ILE A 65 12.47 0.59 11.10
N ILE A 66 12.82 0.20 12.33
CA ILE A 66 13.40 1.11 13.33
C ILE A 66 14.69 1.74 12.79
N ASN A 67 15.61 0.92 12.25
CA ASN A 67 16.84 1.44 11.64
C ASN A 67 16.56 2.40 10.48
N LEU A 68 15.53 2.16 9.68
CA LEU A 68 15.13 3.06 8.61
C LEU A 68 14.62 4.39 9.16
N LEU A 69 13.85 4.36 10.26
CA LEU A 69 13.37 5.57 10.93
C LEU A 69 14.53 6.36 11.54
N ASP A 70 15.53 5.70 12.11
CA ASP A 70 16.73 6.36 12.64
C ASP A 70 17.51 7.07 11.53
N VAL A 71 17.68 6.41 10.38
CA VAL A 71 18.33 7.02 9.21
C VAL A 71 17.48 8.15 8.61
N SER A 72 16.15 8.10 8.74
CA SER A 72 15.27 9.19 8.28
C SER A 72 15.45 10.48 9.07
N GLY A 73 16.07 10.42 10.26
CA GLY A 73 16.48 11.58 11.04
C GLY A 73 15.32 12.51 11.40
N PRO A 74 14.31 12.04 12.15
CA PRO A 74 13.20 12.89 12.56
C PRO A 74 13.72 14.09 13.36
N THR A 75 13.41 15.30 12.91
CA THR A 75 13.76 16.55 13.61
C THR A 75 12.50 17.34 13.94
N ARG A 76 12.60 18.31 14.87
CA ARG A 76 11.47 19.19 15.22
C ARG A 76 10.98 20.03 14.02
N GLU A 77 11.86 20.28 13.05
CA GLU A 77 11.57 21.03 11.83
C GLU A 77 10.98 20.15 10.72
N SER A 78 11.30 18.84 10.73
CA SER A 78 10.80 17.84 9.79
C SER A 78 10.31 16.59 10.53
N PRO A 79 9.10 16.63 11.13
CA PRO A 79 8.55 15.49 11.85
C PRO A 79 8.22 14.34 10.90
N VAL A 80 8.34 13.10 11.39
CA VAL A 80 8.02 11.87 10.66
C VAL A 80 6.79 11.21 11.32
N MET A 81 5.75 10.94 10.53
CA MET A 81 4.59 10.15 10.93
C MET A 81 4.72 8.73 10.37
N VAL A 82 4.57 7.72 11.22
CA VAL A 82 4.63 6.32 10.79
C VAL A 82 3.27 5.65 10.96
N HIS A 83 2.77 5.06 9.88
CA HIS A 83 1.56 4.23 9.88
C HIS A 83 1.97 2.76 9.77
N LEU A 84 1.70 1.99 10.82
CA LEU A 84 2.09 0.59 10.94
C LEU A 84 0.96 -0.34 10.49
N LEU A 85 1.28 -1.25 9.57
CA LEU A 85 0.40 -2.32 9.12
C LEU A 85 1.00 -3.66 9.53
N HIS A 86 0.27 -4.44 10.30
CA HIS A 86 0.65 -5.81 10.65
C HIS A 86 -0.06 -6.80 9.72
N LEU A 87 0.71 -7.52 8.91
CA LEU A 87 0.23 -8.44 7.88
C LEU A 87 0.22 -9.88 8.40
N ILE A 88 -0.99 -10.40 8.61
CA ILE A 88 -1.23 -11.77 9.03
C ILE A 88 -1.84 -12.55 7.85
N GLU A 89 -1.32 -13.75 7.58
CA GLU A 89 -1.87 -14.62 6.53
C GLU A 89 -3.26 -15.13 6.92
N LEU A 90 -4.26 -14.83 6.11
CA LEU A 90 -5.61 -15.36 6.26
C LEU A 90 -5.74 -16.67 5.46
N ARG A 91 -5.64 -17.81 6.14
CA ARG A 91 -5.90 -19.11 5.50
C ARG A 91 -7.39 -19.24 5.16
N GLY A 92 -7.71 -19.57 3.91
CA GLY A 92 -9.07 -19.81 3.45
C GLY A 92 -9.84 -18.58 2.95
N ARG A 93 -9.20 -17.42 2.76
CA ARG A 93 -9.81 -16.25 2.10
C ARG A 93 -8.95 -15.75 0.94
N ALA A 94 -9.59 -15.39 -0.17
CA ALA A 94 -8.93 -14.77 -1.33
C ALA A 94 -8.83 -13.24 -1.24
N SER A 95 -9.47 -12.62 -0.25
CA SER A 95 -9.51 -11.16 -0.06
C SER A 95 -8.88 -10.74 1.27
N PRO A 96 -8.02 -9.70 1.30
CA PRO A 96 -7.44 -9.18 2.53
C PRO A 96 -8.47 -8.45 3.38
N VAL A 97 -8.29 -8.45 4.71
CA VAL A 97 -9.12 -7.71 5.66
C VAL A 97 -8.24 -6.75 6.45
N PHE A 98 -8.61 -5.48 6.50
CA PHE A 98 -7.95 -4.48 7.33
C PHE A 98 -8.62 -4.40 8.69
N ILE A 99 -7.85 -4.61 9.76
CA ILE A 99 -8.31 -4.48 11.14
C ILE A 99 -7.58 -3.28 11.74
N SER A 100 -8.34 -2.27 12.19
CA SER A 100 -7.76 -1.11 12.88
C SER A 100 -7.33 -1.50 14.28
N HIS A 101 -6.03 -1.40 14.56
CA HIS A 101 -5.47 -1.66 15.88
C HIS A 101 -5.62 -0.47 16.85
N GLN A 102 -6.03 0.72 16.38
CA GLN A 102 -6.21 1.91 17.23
C GLN A 102 -7.39 1.79 18.24
N ILE A 103 -8.31 0.84 18.03
CA ILE A 103 -9.58 0.77 18.80
C ILE A 103 -9.50 -0.24 19.96
N GLN A 104 -8.47 -1.07 20.05
CA GLN A 104 -8.35 -2.09 21.09
C GLN A 104 -7.40 -1.66 22.22
N LYS A 105 -7.82 -0.67 23.02
CA LYS A 105 -7.35 -0.58 24.43
C LYS A 105 -7.98 -1.72 25.23
N ARG A 106 -7.53 -2.97 25.06
CA ARG A 106 -7.91 -4.06 25.98
C ARG A 106 -6.76 -5.00 26.30
N SER A 107 -6.55 -5.09 27.62
CA SER A 107 -5.80 -6.06 28.42
C SER A 107 -4.68 -6.84 27.72
N VAL A 108 -3.46 -6.53 28.15
CA VAL A 108 -2.24 -7.35 28.01
C VAL A 108 -2.45 -8.69 28.74
N SER A 109 -3.23 -9.60 28.17
CA SER A 109 -3.45 -10.93 28.76
C SER A 109 -3.22 -12.08 27.79
N ASP A 110 -2.77 -11.79 26.57
CA ASP A 110 -2.17 -12.80 25.69
C ASP A 110 -1.03 -12.15 24.91
N ARG A 111 0.19 -12.72 24.98
CA ARG A 111 1.33 -12.25 24.18
C ARG A 111 1.08 -12.61 22.71
N SER A 112 0.28 -11.78 22.05
CA SER A 112 0.08 -11.83 20.62
C SER A 112 1.24 -11.13 19.91
N TYR A 113 1.72 -11.68 18.80
CA TYR A 113 2.76 -11.07 17.97
C TYR A 113 2.41 -9.62 17.56
N SER A 114 1.13 -9.30 17.39
CA SER A 114 0.65 -7.92 17.20
C SER A 114 0.95 -6.99 18.37
N GLY A 115 0.92 -7.51 19.60
CA GLY A 115 1.22 -6.76 20.83
C GLY A 115 2.70 -6.42 20.96
N ASP A 116 3.59 -7.34 20.59
CA ASP A 116 5.04 -7.10 20.58
C ASP A 116 5.42 -6.01 19.56
N VAL A 117 4.75 -6.00 18.40
CA VAL A 117 4.87 -4.93 17.41
C VAL A 117 4.45 -3.58 18.01
N ILE A 118 3.25 -3.50 18.60
CA ILE A 118 2.75 -2.25 19.19
C ILE A 118 3.69 -1.76 20.30
N LEU A 119 4.19 -2.66 21.14
CA LEU A 119 5.11 -2.33 22.22
C LEU A 119 6.44 -1.78 21.69
N ALA A 120 7.05 -2.43 20.70
CA ALA A 120 8.33 -2.00 20.14
C ALA A 120 8.25 -0.58 19.55
N PHE A 121 7.19 -0.27 18.80
CA PHE A 121 7.01 1.06 18.21
C PHE A 121 6.58 2.11 19.23
N SER A 122 5.80 1.74 20.25
CA SER A 122 5.49 2.66 21.36
C SER A 122 6.73 2.99 22.18
N GLN A 123 7.63 2.04 22.38
CA GLN A 123 8.92 2.29 23.00
C GLN A 123 9.78 3.24 22.15
N TYR A 124 9.82 3.04 20.83
CA TYR A 124 10.53 3.93 19.92
C TYR A 124 10.01 5.37 19.99
N GLU A 125 8.69 5.55 19.94
CA GLU A 125 8.05 6.86 20.07
C GLU A 125 8.47 7.57 21.36
N ASN A 126 8.46 6.87 22.50
CA ASN A 126 8.85 7.43 23.79
C ASN A 126 10.34 7.81 23.89
N HIS A 127 11.23 7.19 23.11
CA HIS A 127 12.66 7.53 23.10
C HIS A 127 13.01 8.71 22.19
N HIS A 128 12.18 8.99 21.17
CA HIS A 128 12.44 10.02 20.15
C HIS A 128 11.52 11.25 20.25
N HIS A 129 10.74 11.38 21.32
CA HIS A 129 9.89 12.53 21.62
C HIS A 129 10.47 13.47 22.69
#